data_AF-A0A3M7C8E2-F1
#
_entry.id   AF-A0A3M7C8E2-F1
#
_cell.length_a   1.000
_cell.length_b   1.000
_cell.length_c   1.000
_cell.angle_alpha   90.00
_cell.angle_beta   90.00
_cell.angle_gamma   90.00
#
_symmetry.space_group_name_H-M   'P 1'
#
loop_
_entity.id
_entity.type
_entity.pdbx_description
1 polymer ?
#
loop_
_entity_poly.entity_id
_entity_poly.type
_entity_poly.pdbx_seq_one_letter_code
_entity_poly.pdbx_strand_id
1 'polypeptide(L)'
;METNRDSRAVSDAKDSWSSTEFAQLELNYEALRHIAAYYLPGGHGKCTSITRVGRGAFHEVLLLEFRDGWTCVSRFTRNRQENPAVAESEIATRKYVREHTSIPVPETYYVNLDPTNPVGAPFVLMEHLQGRNLCSMWRDLKTEFRLAALSELAKVLAQLARLRSDVIGSFKPGGVIGQMQNQTIPSHLPGRGPFASVKDYMLSFFSDDSDRPEAVKALYPEIREEVTRFCDAREDTEILNAPFRLLHGDFDSQNMLFVWDNPATPPRLSGILDWDYSRTVSLYDLCDYPKFIQDNDCEKEAYAENRLLRKEFVRMLAQNFPKHSHERQLVRECFRYKTYALTGFTQGFTSRTWTGKVEMLLAERYLKYLQNLRDGRKTLPAYYGRCDSPEPDSELESDDEET
;
A
#
# COMPACT_ATOMS: atom_id res chain seq x y z
N MET A 1 -35.84 -37.75 5.53
CA MET A 1 -34.88 -37.63 6.64
C MET A 1 -33.64 -36.96 6.07
N GLU A 2 -33.70 -35.64 5.99
CA GLU A 2 -32.58 -34.76 5.65
C GLU A 2 -32.43 -33.83 6.85
N THR A 3 -31.22 -33.72 7.40
CA THR A 3 -30.90 -32.71 8.41
C THR A 3 -29.66 -31.96 7.99
N ASN A 4 -29.89 -30.68 7.72
CA ASN A 4 -28.95 -29.56 7.73
C ASN A 4 -27.79 -29.74 8.72
N ARG A 5 -26.57 -29.47 8.26
CA ARG A 5 -25.46 -29.11 9.15
C ARG A 5 -24.96 -27.72 8.79
N ASP A 6 -25.38 -26.78 9.64
CA ASP A 6 -24.91 -25.41 9.77
C ASP A 6 -23.38 -25.33 9.87
N SER A 7 -22.83 -24.51 9.00
CA SER A 7 -21.54 -23.85 9.13
C SER A 7 -21.57 -22.89 10.34
N ARG A 8 -21.00 -23.30 11.47
CA ARG A 8 -20.76 -22.40 12.59
C ARG A 8 -19.56 -21.51 12.32
N ALA A 9 -19.90 -20.26 12.01
CA ALA A 9 -19.05 -19.10 12.20
C ALA A 9 -18.46 -19.07 13.61
N VAL A 10 -17.15 -18.84 13.69
CA VAL A 10 -16.50 -18.28 14.88
C VAL A 10 -15.61 -17.15 14.36
N SER A 11 -16.21 -15.98 14.11
CA SER A 11 -15.50 -14.71 14.22
C SER A 11 -15.99 -14.06 15.50
N ASP A 12 -15.17 -14.11 16.55
CA ASP A 12 -15.46 -13.41 17.79
C ASP A 12 -15.49 -11.90 17.52
N ALA A 13 -16.68 -11.32 17.70
CA ALA A 13 -17.01 -9.92 17.44
C ALA A 13 -16.53 -8.97 18.57
N LYS A 14 -15.25 -9.03 18.96
CA LYS A 14 -14.68 -8.13 19.99
C LYS A 14 -13.47 -7.28 19.56
N ASP A 15 -12.89 -7.53 18.39
CA ASP A 15 -11.89 -6.64 17.77
C ASP A 15 -12.59 -5.69 16.79
N SER A 16 -13.36 -4.75 17.34
CA SER A 16 -14.08 -3.76 16.52
C SER A 16 -13.14 -2.63 16.12
N TRP A 17 -12.68 -2.68 14.87
CA TRP A 17 -12.09 -1.56 14.16
C TRP A 17 -13.13 -0.43 14.04
N SER A 18 -12.70 0.83 14.01
CA SER A 18 -13.58 1.96 13.71
C SER A 18 -13.92 1.98 12.22
N SER A 19 -14.79 1.06 11.79
CA SER A 19 -15.39 1.06 10.47
C SER A 19 -16.70 1.86 10.52
N THR A 20 -16.62 3.18 10.50
CA THR A 20 -17.75 3.98 10.02
C THR A 20 -17.80 3.80 8.51
N GLU A 21 -18.52 2.77 8.06
CA GLU A 21 -18.84 2.64 6.64
C GLU A 21 -19.61 3.91 6.25
N PHE A 22 -19.03 4.73 5.37
CA PHE A 22 -19.70 5.96 4.94
C PHE A 22 -21.06 5.62 4.31
N ALA A 23 -21.98 6.58 4.26
CA ALA A 23 -23.21 6.39 3.50
C ALA A 23 -22.91 6.18 2.00
N GLN A 24 -23.92 5.74 1.25
CA GLN A 24 -23.88 5.77 -0.21
C GLN A 24 -23.89 7.22 -0.68
N LEU A 25 -23.13 7.53 -1.74
CA LEU A 25 -23.15 8.86 -2.31
C LEU A 25 -24.42 9.06 -3.15
N GLU A 26 -25.13 10.16 -2.90
CA GLU A 26 -26.19 10.64 -3.77
C GLU A 26 -25.57 11.49 -4.89
N LEU A 27 -25.36 10.87 -6.05
CA LEU A 27 -24.63 11.46 -7.18
C LEU A 27 -25.57 11.93 -8.28
N ASN A 28 -25.34 13.15 -8.79
CA ASN A 28 -26.04 13.67 -9.96
C ASN A 28 -25.38 13.14 -11.25
N TYR A 29 -25.93 12.05 -11.78
CA TYR A 29 -25.44 11.43 -13.01
C TYR A 29 -25.63 12.30 -14.26
N GLU A 30 -26.57 13.24 -14.28
CA GLU A 30 -26.72 14.16 -15.43
C GLU A 30 -25.56 15.17 -15.47
N ALA A 31 -25.22 15.75 -14.32
CA ALA A 31 -24.06 16.62 -14.18
C ALA A 31 -22.76 15.87 -14.54
N LEU A 32 -22.62 14.63 -14.06
CA LEU A 32 -21.46 13.79 -14.38
C LEU A 32 -21.32 13.56 -15.90
N ARG A 33 -22.42 13.22 -16.60
CA ARG A 33 -22.41 13.08 -18.06
C ARG A 33 -22.00 14.35 -18.78
N HIS A 34 -22.49 15.50 -18.31
CA HIS A 34 -22.18 16.79 -18.92
C HIS A 34 -20.69 17.13 -18.79
N ILE A 35 -20.13 16.96 -17.58
CA ILE A 35 -18.70 17.19 -17.32
C ILE A 35 -17.86 16.22 -18.15
N ALA A 36 -18.21 14.93 -18.15
CA ALA A 36 -17.49 13.93 -18.92
C ALA A 36 -17.48 14.26 -20.42
N ALA A 37 -18.63 14.61 -21.01
CA ALA A 37 -18.70 14.97 -22.42
C ALA A 37 -17.86 16.19 -22.81
N TYR A 38 -17.58 17.10 -21.85
CA TYR A 38 -16.83 18.33 -22.09
C TYR A 38 -15.32 18.18 -21.88
N TYR A 39 -14.89 17.49 -20.81
CA TYR A 39 -13.49 17.44 -20.39
C TYR A 39 -12.73 16.18 -20.85
N LEU A 40 -13.43 15.14 -21.30
CA LEU A 40 -12.75 13.95 -21.79
C LEU A 40 -12.07 14.23 -23.15
N PRO A 41 -10.91 13.59 -23.41
CA PRO A 41 -10.24 13.71 -24.70
C PRO A 41 -11.11 13.15 -25.83
N GLY A 42 -10.77 13.44 -27.09
CA GLY A 42 -11.26 12.68 -28.25
C GLY A 42 -12.73 12.85 -28.67
N GLY A 43 -13.59 13.49 -27.87
CA GLY A 43 -14.98 13.76 -28.26
C GLY A 43 -15.83 12.50 -28.49
N HIS A 44 -15.96 11.65 -27.47
CA HIS A 44 -16.59 10.32 -27.51
C HIS A 44 -18.14 10.29 -27.67
N GLY A 45 -18.76 11.42 -28.00
CA GLY A 45 -20.21 11.52 -28.12
C GLY A 45 -20.96 11.37 -26.79
N LYS A 46 -22.17 10.80 -26.83
CA LYS A 46 -23.04 10.70 -25.65
C LYS A 46 -22.64 9.51 -24.77
N CYS A 47 -22.48 9.75 -23.47
CA CYS A 47 -22.40 8.69 -22.46
C CYS A 47 -23.74 7.91 -22.42
N THR A 48 -23.68 6.62 -22.73
CA THR A 48 -24.82 5.72 -22.87
C THR A 48 -25.16 4.98 -21.59
N SER A 49 -24.15 4.66 -20.76
CA SER A 49 -24.34 3.93 -19.51
C SER A 49 -23.41 4.49 -18.41
N ILE A 50 -23.87 4.36 -17.16
CA ILE A 50 -23.07 4.61 -15.95
C ILE A 50 -23.35 3.44 -15.03
N THR A 51 -22.31 2.65 -14.75
CA THR A 51 -22.42 1.41 -13.97
C THR A 51 -21.47 1.48 -12.79
N ARG A 52 -21.93 1.10 -11.60
CA ARG A 52 -21.04 0.98 -10.44
C ARG A 52 -20.20 -0.28 -10.57
N VAL A 53 -18.88 -0.14 -10.53
CA VAL A 53 -17.93 -1.26 -10.70
C VAL A 53 -17.15 -1.57 -9.42
N GLY A 54 -17.13 -0.64 -8.46
CA GLY A 54 -16.46 -0.86 -7.17
C GLY A 54 -16.96 0.08 -6.08
N ARG A 55 -16.89 -0.40 -4.84
CA ARG A 55 -17.10 0.39 -3.62
C ARG A 55 -16.15 -0.13 -2.54
N GLY A 56 -15.18 0.70 -2.17
CA GLY A 56 -14.29 0.47 -1.05
C GLY A 56 -14.69 1.28 0.18
N ALA A 57 -13.87 1.25 1.23
CA ALA A 57 -14.06 2.08 2.41
C ALA A 57 -14.03 3.58 2.06
N PHE A 58 -13.09 3.99 1.21
CA PHE A 58 -12.82 5.40 0.90
C PHE A 58 -13.43 5.87 -0.43
N HIS A 59 -13.62 4.95 -1.39
CA HIS A 59 -14.02 5.33 -2.75
C HIS A 59 -15.24 4.60 -3.29
N GLU A 60 -15.97 5.30 -4.14
CA GLU A 60 -17.00 4.73 -5.01
C GLU A 60 -16.54 4.89 -6.47
N VAL A 61 -16.60 3.81 -7.25
CA VAL A 61 -16.06 3.75 -8.61
C VAL A 61 -17.18 3.45 -9.59
N LEU A 62 -17.38 4.36 -10.55
CA LEU A 62 -18.33 4.23 -11.65
C LEU A 62 -17.59 4.08 -12.98
N LEU A 63 -18.08 3.19 -13.83
CA LEU A 63 -17.68 3.05 -15.22
C LEU A 63 -18.68 3.80 -16.10
N LEU A 64 -18.17 4.71 -16.93
CA LEU A 64 -18.91 5.44 -17.94
C LEU A 64 -18.60 4.79 -19.30
N GLU A 65 -19.63 4.43 -20.05
CA GLU A 65 -19.48 3.95 -21.43
C GLU A 65 -20.11 4.94 -22.40
N PHE A 66 -19.46 5.10 -23.55
CA PHE A 66 -19.83 6.05 -24.59
C PHE A 66 -20.29 5.32 -25.86
N ARG A 67 -21.02 6.04 -26.72
CA ARG A 67 -21.64 5.47 -27.93
C ARG A 67 -20.63 4.83 -28.88
N ASP A 68 -19.42 5.34 -28.94
CA ASP A 68 -18.32 4.82 -29.76
C ASP A 68 -17.63 3.58 -29.15
N GLY A 69 -18.10 3.11 -27.98
CA GLY A 69 -17.50 2.02 -27.23
C GLY A 69 -16.35 2.45 -26.31
N TRP A 70 -16.02 3.74 -26.27
CA TRP A 70 -14.99 4.25 -25.37
C TRP A 70 -15.47 4.24 -23.91
N THR A 71 -14.54 4.07 -22.97
CA THR A 71 -14.86 3.92 -21.56
C THR A 71 -13.97 4.78 -20.67
N CYS A 72 -14.55 5.31 -19.59
CA CYS A 72 -13.87 6.10 -18.57
C CYS A 72 -14.29 5.65 -17.18
N VAL A 73 -13.37 5.75 -16.21
CA VAL A 73 -13.68 5.57 -14.80
C VAL A 73 -13.91 6.92 -14.15
N SER A 74 -14.92 7.02 -13.29
CA SER A 74 -15.10 8.10 -12.33
C SER A 74 -14.92 7.55 -10.92
N ARG A 75 -13.88 8.00 -10.22
CA ARG A 75 -13.61 7.65 -8.82
C ARG A 75 -14.00 8.79 -7.90
N PHE A 76 -14.88 8.51 -6.95
CA PHE A 76 -15.41 9.47 -5.98
C PHE A 76 -14.81 9.24 -4.61
N THR A 77 -14.48 10.32 -3.89
CA THR A 77 -14.17 10.25 -2.46
C THR A 77 -15.47 10.20 -1.67
N ARG A 78 -15.61 9.22 -0.79
CA ARG A 78 -16.82 8.99 0.03
C ARG A 78 -16.88 9.89 1.25
N ASN A 79 -15.72 10.18 1.85
CA ASN A 79 -15.62 11.13 2.95
C ASN A 79 -15.57 12.58 2.42
N ARG A 80 -16.70 13.29 2.48
CA ARG A 80 -16.77 14.70 2.04
C ARG A 80 -15.92 15.66 2.87
N GLN A 81 -15.42 15.23 4.03
CA GLN A 81 -14.54 16.02 4.91
C GLN A 81 -13.07 15.58 4.80
N GLU A 82 -12.74 14.68 3.88
CA GLU A 82 -11.35 14.31 3.63
C GLU A 82 -10.57 15.54 3.15
N ASN A 83 -9.32 15.64 3.61
CA ASN A 83 -8.42 16.68 3.14
C ASN A 83 -8.15 16.48 1.64
N PRO A 84 -8.45 17.47 0.77
CA PRO A 84 -8.16 17.38 -0.66
C PRO A 84 -6.69 17.04 -0.96
N ALA A 85 -5.76 17.38 -0.05
CA ALA A 85 -4.34 17.07 -0.17
C ALA A 85 -4.03 15.57 -0.34
N VAL A 86 -4.92 14.67 0.10
CA VAL A 86 -4.79 13.22 -0.11
C VAL A 86 -5.00 12.89 -1.58
N ALA A 87 -6.14 13.30 -2.16
CA ALA A 87 -6.44 13.07 -3.57
C ALA A 87 -5.48 13.81 -4.50
N GLU A 88 -5.09 15.05 -4.16
CA GLU A 88 -4.06 15.81 -4.89
C GLU A 88 -2.71 15.08 -4.90
N SER A 89 -2.33 14.50 -3.76
CA SER A 89 -1.12 13.70 -3.65
C SER A 89 -1.19 12.42 -4.49
N GLU A 90 -2.32 11.71 -4.48
CA GLU A 90 -2.54 10.53 -5.31
C GLU A 90 -2.37 10.88 -6.80
N ILE A 91 -3.04 11.94 -7.26
CA ILE A 91 -2.98 12.42 -8.64
C ILE A 91 -1.54 12.80 -9.03
N ALA A 92 -0.84 13.53 -8.15
CA ALA A 92 0.55 13.92 -8.38
C ALA A 92 1.48 12.71 -8.47
N THR A 93 1.34 11.72 -7.58
CA THR A 93 2.12 10.49 -7.62
C THR A 93 1.86 9.71 -8.91
N ARG A 94 0.59 9.48 -9.30
CA ARG A 94 0.27 8.74 -10.55
C ARG A 94 0.89 9.42 -11.77
N LYS A 95 0.79 10.74 -11.84
CA LYS A 95 1.42 11.53 -12.92
C LYS A 95 2.93 11.32 -12.94
N TYR A 96 3.60 11.45 -11.80
CA TYR A 96 5.04 11.25 -11.70
C TYR A 96 5.47 9.83 -12.10
N VAL A 97 4.78 8.80 -11.60
CA VAL A 97 5.05 7.39 -11.94
C VAL A 97 4.93 7.15 -13.44
N ARG A 98 3.86 7.66 -14.07
CA ARG A 98 3.64 7.55 -15.51
C ARG A 98 4.75 8.21 -16.33
N GLU A 99 5.24 9.36 -15.89
CA GLU A 99 6.26 10.12 -16.61
C GLU A 99 7.67 9.51 -16.48
N HIS A 100 7.94 8.77 -15.41
CA HIS A 100 9.30 8.30 -15.07
C HIS A 100 9.47 6.78 -15.09
N THR A 101 8.41 6.01 -15.36
CA THR A 101 8.43 4.55 -15.37
C THR A 101 7.57 3.99 -16.50
N SER A 102 7.66 2.68 -16.73
CA SER A 102 6.74 1.95 -17.60
C SER A 102 5.60 1.28 -16.82
N ILE A 103 5.39 1.64 -15.56
CA ILE A 103 4.32 1.06 -14.74
C ILE A 103 2.98 1.55 -15.29
N PRO A 104 2.04 0.65 -15.65
CA PRO A 104 0.74 1.06 -16.14
C PRO A 104 -0.09 1.63 -14.97
N VAL A 105 -0.36 2.94 -15.01
CA VAL A 105 -1.21 3.65 -14.04
C VAL A 105 -2.26 4.46 -14.79
N PRO A 106 -3.49 4.65 -14.27
CA PRO A 106 -4.55 5.36 -14.98
C PRO A 106 -4.24 6.84 -15.27
N GLU A 107 -4.66 7.34 -16.43
CA GLU A 107 -4.54 8.76 -16.78
C GLU A 107 -5.59 9.58 -16.07
N THR A 108 -5.21 10.70 -15.48
CA THR A 108 -6.19 11.65 -14.97
C THR A 108 -6.66 12.56 -16.09
N TYR A 109 -7.95 12.51 -16.46
CA TYR A 109 -8.55 13.38 -17.47
C TYR A 109 -9.13 14.66 -16.87
N TYR A 110 -9.79 14.55 -15.72
CA TYR A 110 -10.43 15.69 -15.07
C TYR A 110 -10.50 15.47 -13.56
N VAL A 111 -10.42 16.57 -12.80
CA VAL A 111 -10.43 16.56 -11.34
C VAL A 111 -11.37 17.66 -10.86
N ASN A 112 -12.26 17.33 -9.92
CA ASN A 112 -13.01 18.30 -9.15
C ASN A 112 -13.15 17.81 -7.71
N LEU A 113 -12.35 18.39 -6.81
CA LEU A 113 -12.29 17.99 -5.41
C LEU A 113 -13.20 18.81 -4.49
N ASP A 114 -13.98 19.75 -5.04
CA ASP A 114 -14.96 20.52 -4.26
C ASP A 114 -16.14 19.61 -3.89
N PRO A 115 -16.41 19.35 -2.60
CA PRO A 115 -17.52 18.49 -2.20
C PRO A 115 -18.91 19.07 -2.55
N THR A 116 -18.99 20.35 -2.87
CA THR A 116 -20.22 21.06 -3.24
C THR A 116 -20.46 21.13 -4.75
N ASN A 117 -19.58 20.52 -5.55
CA ASN A 117 -19.71 20.53 -6.99
C ASN A 117 -21.05 19.90 -7.46
N PRO A 118 -21.53 20.24 -8.68
CA PRO A 118 -22.86 19.80 -9.17
C PRO A 118 -23.09 18.29 -9.23
N VAL A 119 -22.03 17.46 -9.20
CA VAL A 119 -22.13 15.99 -9.15
C VAL A 119 -22.44 15.49 -7.74
N GLY A 120 -22.09 16.24 -6.70
CA GLY A 120 -22.44 15.96 -5.30
C GLY A 120 -21.36 15.27 -4.46
N ALA A 121 -20.14 15.10 -4.99
CA ALA A 121 -18.99 14.59 -4.25
C ALA A 121 -17.67 14.89 -4.98
N PRO A 122 -16.53 15.00 -4.27
CA PRO A 122 -15.20 15.09 -4.87
C PRO A 122 -14.93 13.90 -5.80
N PHE A 123 -14.39 14.13 -7.00
CA PHE A 123 -14.15 13.05 -7.96
C PHE A 123 -13.02 13.32 -8.95
N VAL A 124 -12.58 12.23 -9.57
CA VAL A 124 -11.61 12.20 -10.64
C VAL A 124 -12.18 11.38 -11.80
N LEU A 125 -12.18 11.95 -13.01
CA LEU A 125 -12.35 11.20 -14.25
C LEU A 125 -10.99 10.73 -14.73
N MET A 126 -10.88 9.43 -15.01
CA MET A 126 -9.62 8.81 -15.38
C MET A 126 -9.78 7.63 -16.33
N GLU A 127 -8.66 7.24 -16.93
CA GLU A 127 -8.55 6.11 -17.84
C GLU A 127 -9.12 4.82 -17.24
N HIS A 128 -9.88 4.09 -18.06
CA HIS A 128 -10.31 2.74 -17.74
C HIS A 128 -9.27 1.74 -18.23
N LEU A 129 -8.43 1.27 -17.31
CA LEU A 129 -7.47 0.20 -17.59
C LEU A 129 -8.19 -1.16 -17.68
N GLN A 130 -7.79 -1.96 -18.68
CA GLN A 130 -8.36 -3.28 -18.91
C GLN A 130 -7.85 -4.31 -17.89
N GLY A 131 -8.60 -5.40 -17.71
CA GLY A 131 -8.20 -6.55 -16.90
C GLY A 131 -9.08 -6.74 -15.66
N ARG A 132 -8.69 -7.71 -14.83
CA ARG A 132 -9.36 -8.06 -13.58
C ARG A 132 -8.37 -7.98 -12.42
N ASN A 133 -8.86 -7.69 -11.22
CA ASN A 133 -8.02 -7.68 -10.02
C ASN A 133 -7.37 -9.06 -9.81
N LEU A 134 -6.07 -9.09 -9.49
CA LEU A 134 -5.30 -10.31 -9.28
C LEU A 134 -5.94 -11.17 -8.19
N CYS A 135 -6.48 -10.56 -7.13
CA CYS A 135 -7.17 -11.27 -6.04
C CYS A 135 -8.32 -12.17 -6.55
N SER A 136 -9.00 -11.78 -7.64
CA SER A 136 -10.14 -12.51 -8.19
C SER A 136 -9.76 -13.73 -9.03
N MET A 137 -8.48 -13.92 -9.32
CA MET A 137 -7.97 -15.03 -10.12
C MET A 137 -6.82 -15.79 -9.45
N TRP A 138 -6.20 -15.23 -8.39
CA TRP A 138 -4.99 -15.77 -7.76
C TRP A 138 -5.10 -17.25 -7.38
N ARG A 139 -6.24 -17.65 -6.81
CA ARG A 139 -6.51 -19.04 -6.40
C ARG A 139 -6.63 -20.00 -7.57
N ASP A 140 -7.06 -19.52 -8.75
CA ASP A 140 -7.24 -20.32 -9.95
C ASP A 140 -5.96 -20.43 -10.79
N LEU A 141 -4.99 -19.54 -10.57
CA LEU A 141 -3.70 -19.58 -11.24
C LEU A 141 -2.90 -20.80 -10.78
N LYS A 142 -2.31 -21.51 -11.74
CA LYS A 142 -1.24 -22.49 -11.47
C LYS A 142 -0.01 -21.77 -10.93
N THR A 143 0.82 -22.48 -10.17
CA THR A 143 2.05 -21.94 -9.57
C THR A 143 2.97 -21.28 -10.61
N GLU A 144 3.11 -21.86 -11.81
CA GLU A 144 3.89 -21.25 -12.92
C GLU A 144 3.38 -19.86 -13.34
N PHE A 145 2.06 -19.64 -13.32
CA PHE A 145 1.45 -18.35 -13.65
C PHE A 145 1.44 -17.38 -12.47
N ARG A 146 1.38 -17.89 -11.23
CA ARG A 146 1.64 -17.08 -10.03
C ARG A 146 3.06 -16.51 -10.06
N LEU A 147 4.05 -17.32 -10.41
CA LEU A 147 5.44 -16.88 -10.60
C LEU A 147 5.56 -15.84 -11.72
N ALA A 148 4.88 -16.03 -12.84
CA ALA A 148 4.86 -15.03 -13.92
C ALA A 148 4.25 -13.70 -13.46
N ALA A 149 3.13 -13.72 -12.74
CA ALA A 149 2.53 -12.52 -12.16
C ALA A 149 3.47 -11.85 -11.14
N LEU A 150 4.10 -12.61 -10.25
CA LEU A 150 5.10 -12.11 -9.30
C LEU A 150 6.33 -11.50 -10.00
N SER A 151 6.73 -12.03 -11.16
CA SER A 151 7.80 -11.45 -11.97
C SER A 151 7.45 -10.05 -12.46
N GLU A 152 6.21 -9.83 -12.93
CA GLU A 152 5.72 -8.50 -13.31
C GLU A 152 5.70 -7.54 -12.12
N LEU A 153 5.26 -8.00 -10.94
CA LEU A 153 5.26 -7.19 -9.73
C LEU A 153 6.67 -6.87 -9.21
N ALA A 154 7.60 -7.79 -9.35
CA ALA A 154 9.02 -7.55 -9.06
C ALA A 154 9.61 -6.47 -9.97
N LYS A 155 9.23 -6.44 -11.26
CA LYS A 155 9.61 -5.33 -12.17
C LYS A 155 9.02 -3.99 -11.74
N VAL A 156 7.79 -3.97 -11.23
CA VAL A 156 7.16 -2.75 -10.69
C VAL A 156 7.95 -2.23 -9.48
N LEU A 157 8.23 -3.09 -8.50
CA LEU A 157 9.02 -2.73 -7.31
C LEU A 157 10.44 -2.27 -7.67
N ALA A 158 11.09 -2.92 -8.63
CA ALA A 158 12.41 -2.50 -9.11
C ALA A 158 12.39 -1.10 -9.74
N GLN A 159 11.33 -0.75 -10.47
CA GLN A 159 11.16 0.60 -11.03
C GLN A 159 10.92 1.63 -9.92
N LEU A 160 10.07 1.30 -8.94
CA LEU A 160 9.86 2.15 -7.76
C LEU A 160 11.14 2.34 -6.94
N ALA A 161 11.98 1.31 -6.83
CA ALA A 161 13.30 1.37 -6.20
C ALA A 161 14.31 2.23 -6.97
N ARG A 162 14.02 2.67 -8.19
CA ARG A 162 14.86 3.60 -8.96
C ARG A 162 14.40 5.05 -8.81
N LEU A 163 13.18 5.28 -8.33
CA LEU A 163 12.67 6.62 -8.03
C LEU A 163 13.23 7.06 -6.68
N ARG A 164 14.27 7.91 -6.70
CA ARG A 164 15.05 8.30 -5.53
C ARG A 164 14.69 9.71 -5.05
N SER A 165 14.71 9.91 -3.73
CA SER A 165 14.46 11.20 -3.06
C SER A 165 15.37 11.36 -1.85
N ASP A 166 15.72 12.60 -1.50
CA ASP A 166 16.47 12.90 -0.28
C ASP A 166 15.58 13.07 0.96
N VAL A 167 14.26 13.04 0.77
CA VAL A 167 13.28 13.16 1.87
C VAL A 167 12.18 12.10 1.81
N ILE A 168 11.65 11.77 2.99
CA ILE A 168 10.41 11.01 3.22
C ILE A 168 9.24 12.01 3.17
N GLY A 169 8.32 11.82 2.23
CA GLY A 169 7.20 12.71 2.02
C GLY A 169 6.24 12.19 0.96
N SER A 170 5.23 12.97 0.64
CA SER A 170 4.29 12.64 -0.45
C SER A 170 4.41 13.65 -1.58
N PHE A 171 4.22 13.20 -2.82
CA PHE A 171 4.18 14.09 -3.97
C PHE A 171 3.03 15.10 -3.82
N LYS A 172 3.30 16.34 -4.19
CA LYS A 172 2.33 17.44 -4.20
C LYS A 172 2.07 17.90 -5.63
N PRO A 173 0.97 18.63 -5.87
CA PRO A 173 0.78 19.32 -7.15
C PRO A 173 2.05 20.08 -7.54
N GLY A 174 2.50 19.87 -8.78
CA GLY A 174 3.78 20.41 -9.28
C GLY A 174 4.97 19.44 -9.19
N GLY A 175 4.80 18.23 -8.63
CA GLY A 175 5.81 17.16 -8.67
C GLY A 175 6.88 17.25 -7.58
N VAL A 176 6.73 18.17 -6.62
CA VAL A 176 7.63 18.28 -5.46
C VAL A 176 7.17 17.36 -4.34
N ILE A 177 8.13 16.83 -3.57
CA ILE A 177 7.83 16.03 -2.38
C ILE A 177 7.69 16.97 -1.17
N GLY A 178 6.55 16.91 -0.50
CA GLY A 178 6.22 17.74 0.66
C GLY A 178 5.67 16.92 1.82
N GLN A 179 4.81 17.54 2.62
CA GLN A 179 4.16 16.90 3.77
C GLN A 179 3.53 15.57 3.39
N MET A 180 4.02 14.51 4.02
CA MET A 180 3.52 13.16 3.88
C MET A 180 2.05 13.08 4.28
N GLN A 181 1.26 12.41 3.44
CA GLN A 181 -0.11 12.01 3.74
C GLN A 181 -0.10 10.60 4.32
N ASN A 182 -0.89 10.35 5.36
CA ASN A 182 -1.05 9.04 5.97
C ASN A 182 -2.41 8.96 6.66
N GLN A 183 -3.06 7.80 6.58
CA GLN A 183 -4.39 7.56 7.15
C GLN A 183 -4.49 7.77 8.68
N THR A 184 -3.39 7.69 9.42
CA THR A 184 -3.38 7.93 10.87
C THR A 184 -3.12 9.40 11.23
N ILE A 185 -2.87 10.26 10.24
CA ILE A 185 -2.80 11.69 10.44
C ILE A 185 -4.23 12.22 10.39
N PRO A 186 -4.69 12.97 11.42
CA PRO A 186 -6.01 13.57 11.42
C PRO A 186 -6.30 14.37 10.15
N SER A 187 -7.50 14.21 9.58
CA SER A 187 -7.88 14.83 8.29
C SER A 187 -7.87 16.37 8.33
N HIS A 188 -8.01 16.98 9.49
CA HIS A 188 -7.94 18.43 9.65
C HIS A 188 -6.51 18.98 9.56
N LEU A 189 -5.48 18.11 9.60
CA LEU A 189 -4.09 18.49 9.45
C LEU A 189 -3.65 18.38 7.97
N PRO A 190 -2.68 19.20 7.52
CA PRO A 190 -2.19 19.18 6.14
C PRO A 190 -1.25 18.01 5.82
N GLY A 191 -0.88 17.20 6.82
CA GLY A 191 0.14 16.15 6.75
C GLY A 191 1.31 16.42 7.69
N ARG A 192 2.39 15.62 7.61
CA ARG A 192 3.62 15.82 8.41
C ARG A 192 4.89 15.74 7.55
N GLY A 193 5.97 16.38 8.00
CA GLY A 193 7.23 16.41 7.26
C GLY A 193 7.25 17.48 6.16
N PRO A 194 8.01 17.30 5.06
CA PRO A 194 8.82 16.13 4.72
C PRO A 194 9.95 15.90 5.73
N PHE A 195 10.50 14.68 5.77
CA PHE A 195 11.52 14.29 6.75
C PHE A 195 12.83 13.93 6.05
N ALA A 196 13.96 14.38 6.60
CA ALA A 196 15.29 14.03 6.09
C ALA A 196 15.82 12.68 6.60
N SER A 197 15.18 12.12 7.64
CA SER A 197 15.62 10.87 8.28
C SER A 197 14.45 9.99 8.70
N VAL A 198 14.69 8.68 8.80
CA VAL A 198 13.72 7.72 9.38
C VAL A 198 13.42 8.06 10.84
N LYS A 199 14.39 8.58 11.58
CA LYS A 199 14.21 9.02 12.96
C LYS A 199 13.14 10.10 13.06
N ASP A 200 13.26 11.19 12.29
CA ASP A 200 12.30 12.29 12.31
C ASP A 200 10.92 11.83 11.82
N TYR A 201 10.89 10.98 10.80
CA TYR A 201 9.67 10.35 10.32
C TYR A 201 8.97 9.56 11.44
N MET A 202 9.67 8.68 12.15
CA MET A 202 9.10 7.87 13.22
C MET A 202 8.62 8.73 14.39
N LEU A 203 9.45 9.68 14.83
CA LEU A 203 9.13 10.57 15.96
C LEU A 203 7.90 11.46 15.67
N SER A 204 7.60 11.72 14.40
CA SER A 204 6.44 12.52 14.00
C SER A 204 5.09 11.92 14.38
N PHE A 205 5.02 10.59 14.60
CA PHE A 205 3.78 9.91 14.99
C PHE A 205 3.48 9.99 16.49
N PHE A 206 4.46 10.38 17.31
CA PHE A 206 4.32 10.48 18.76
C PHE A 206 3.96 11.90 19.20
N SER A 207 2.98 12.51 18.53
CA SER A 207 2.63 13.92 18.68
C SER A 207 1.31 14.12 19.45
N ASP A 208 1.21 15.22 20.18
CA ASP A 208 0.08 15.51 21.08
C ASP A 208 -1.23 15.80 20.33
N ASP A 209 -1.11 16.29 19.09
CA ASP A 209 -2.18 16.52 18.11
C ASP A 209 -2.71 15.23 17.45
N SER A 210 -2.28 14.04 17.89
CA SER A 210 -2.86 12.77 17.43
C SER A 210 -4.23 12.50 18.08
N ASP A 211 -5.14 11.88 17.33
CA ASP A 211 -6.47 11.44 17.81
C ASP A 211 -6.41 10.19 18.71
N ARG A 212 -5.19 9.76 19.11
CA ARG A 212 -4.98 8.54 19.91
C ARG A 212 -5.38 8.77 21.38
N PRO A 213 -5.78 7.72 22.13
CA PRO A 213 -6.16 7.88 23.53
C PRO A 213 -5.02 8.44 24.40
N GLU A 214 -5.36 9.27 25.39
CA GLU A 214 -4.37 9.88 26.31
C GLU A 214 -3.51 8.85 27.05
N ALA A 215 -4.06 7.67 27.36
CA ALA A 215 -3.31 6.56 27.94
C ALA A 215 -2.18 6.05 27.01
N VAL A 216 -2.38 6.12 25.69
CA VAL A 216 -1.35 5.76 24.70
C VAL A 216 -0.32 6.88 24.59
N LYS A 217 -0.77 8.14 24.57
CA LYS A 217 0.13 9.31 24.53
C LYS A 217 1.04 9.37 25.75
N ALA A 218 0.59 8.91 26.91
CA ALA A 218 1.41 8.81 28.12
C ALA A 218 2.69 7.95 27.94
N LEU A 219 2.69 7.02 26.98
CA LEU A 219 3.85 6.18 26.64
C LEU A 219 4.82 6.85 25.65
N TYR A 220 4.42 7.93 24.98
CA TYR A 220 5.22 8.58 23.94
C TYR A 220 6.61 9.05 24.41
N PRO A 221 6.80 9.61 25.62
CA PRO A 221 8.12 10.03 26.05
C PRO A 221 9.14 8.88 26.07
N GLU A 222 8.74 7.73 26.63
CA GLU A 222 9.60 6.54 26.70
C GLU A 222 9.82 5.92 25.32
N ILE A 223 8.77 5.83 24.49
CA ILE A 223 8.89 5.32 23.13
C ILE A 223 9.82 6.22 22.29
N ARG A 224 9.72 7.55 22.43
CA ARG A 224 10.60 8.51 21.74
C ARG A 224 12.06 8.30 22.09
N GLU A 225 12.38 8.07 23.36
CA GLU A 225 13.75 7.79 23.80
C GLU A 225 14.30 6.50 23.15
N GLU A 226 13.53 5.41 23.22
CA GLU A 226 13.96 4.13 22.68
C GLU A 226 14.06 4.13 21.14
N VAL A 227 13.13 4.80 20.45
CA VAL A 227 13.20 4.98 18.99
C VAL A 227 14.41 5.81 18.60
N THR A 228 14.70 6.89 19.34
CA THR A 228 15.90 7.71 19.11
C THR A 228 17.17 6.88 19.24
N ARG A 229 17.31 6.14 20.35
CA ARG A 229 18.45 5.24 20.58
C ARG A 229 18.57 4.18 19.48
N PHE A 230 17.45 3.58 19.06
CA PHE A 230 17.44 2.57 18.00
C PHE A 230 17.94 3.13 16.66
N CYS A 231 17.48 4.33 16.29
CA CYS A 231 17.83 4.99 15.03
C CYS A 231 19.27 5.51 15.04
N ASP A 232 19.71 6.14 16.14
CA ASP A 232 21.08 6.67 16.27
C ASP A 232 22.12 5.53 16.15
N ALA A 233 21.82 4.35 16.72
CA ALA A 233 22.68 3.17 16.57
C ALA A 233 22.74 2.60 15.13
N ARG A 234 21.98 3.16 14.20
CA ARG A 234 21.82 2.70 12.80
C ARG A 234 21.94 3.83 11.79
N GLU A 235 22.52 4.97 12.19
CA GLU A 235 22.66 6.14 11.34
C GLU A 235 23.45 5.83 10.05
N ASP A 236 24.42 4.90 10.10
CA ASP A 236 25.20 4.47 8.95
C ASP A 236 24.55 3.33 8.13
N THR A 237 23.34 2.89 8.50
CA THR A 237 22.67 1.78 7.79
C THR A 237 22.04 2.28 6.49
N GLU A 238 22.68 2.01 5.36
CA GLU A 238 22.25 2.52 4.04
C GLU A 238 20.79 2.23 3.69
N ILE A 239 20.30 1.02 3.98
CA ILE A 239 18.91 0.62 3.67
C ILE A 239 17.82 1.42 4.41
N LEU A 240 18.19 2.11 5.50
CA LEU A 240 17.30 2.96 6.28
C LEU A 240 17.41 4.44 5.89
N ASN A 241 18.49 4.84 5.24
CA ASN A 241 18.79 6.24 5.00
C ASN A 241 18.53 6.65 3.55
N ALA A 242 18.73 7.93 3.27
CA ALA A 242 18.66 8.45 1.93
C ALA A 242 19.67 7.73 0.99
N PRO A 243 19.32 7.53 -0.29
CA PRO A 243 18.09 7.99 -0.91
C PRO A 243 16.88 7.16 -0.45
N PHE A 244 15.73 7.80 -0.32
CA PHE A 244 14.42 7.18 -0.10
C PHE A 244 13.82 6.73 -1.44
N ARG A 245 12.80 5.86 -1.41
CA ARG A 245 12.14 5.26 -2.58
C ARG A 245 10.65 5.46 -2.54
N LEU A 246 10.01 5.59 -3.71
CA LEU A 246 8.57 5.70 -3.80
C LEU A 246 7.88 4.38 -3.41
N LEU A 247 7.01 4.42 -2.41
CA LEU A 247 6.13 3.33 -1.99
C LEU A 247 4.70 3.61 -2.43
N HIS A 248 4.03 2.57 -2.90
CA HIS A 248 2.64 2.61 -3.36
C HIS A 248 1.64 3.01 -2.27
N GLY A 249 1.81 2.53 -1.03
CA GLY A 249 0.89 2.75 0.09
C GLY A 249 0.03 1.51 0.40
N ASP A 250 -0.59 0.91 -0.61
CA ASP A 250 -1.34 -0.36 -0.48
C ASP A 250 -1.05 -1.35 -1.64
N PHE A 251 0.16 -1.92 -1.65
CA PHE A 251 0.62 -2.82 -2.71
C PHE A 251 0.05 -4.25 -2.55
N ASP A 252 -1.24 -4.40 -2.85
CA ASP A 252 -2.00 -5.65 -2.70
C ASP A 252 -2.62 -6.13 -4.02
N SER A 253 -2.88 -7.43 -4.13
CA SER A 253 -3.58 -8.08 -5.24
C SER A 253 -4.92 -7.46 -5.64
N GLN A 254 -5.61 -6.78 -4.72
CA GLN A 254 -6.84 -6.03 -5.04
C GLN A 254 -6.56 -4.77 -5.87
N ASN A 255 -5.35 -4.23 -5.84
CA ASN A 255 -4.95 -3.01 -6.55
C ASN A 255 -4.15 -3.29 -7.82
N MET A 256 -4.08 -4.57 -8.24
CA MET A 256 -3.31 -5.02 -9.39
C MET A 256 -4.25 -5.60 -10.45
N LEU A 257 -4.31 -4.98 -11.62
CA LEU A 257 -5.07 -5.46 -12.76
C LEU A 257 -4.21 -6.35 -13.66
N PHE A 258 -4.75 -7.51 -14.00
CA PHE A 258 -4.16 -8.44 -14.96
C PHE A 258 -5.15 -8.81 -16.05
N VAL A 259 -4.64 -8.95 -17.28
CA VAL A 259 -5.36 -9.53 -18.41
C VAL A 259 -4.98 -11.01 -18.50
N TRP A 260 -5.98 -11.89 -18.46
CA TRP A 260 -5.82 -13.35 -18.51
C TRP A 260 -6.95 -14.00 -19.32
N ASP A 261 -6.89 -13.81 -20.63
CA ASP A 261 -7.96 -14.25 -21.54
C ASP A 261 -7.79 -15.71 -22.00
N ASN A 262 -6.58 -16.27 -21.88
CA ASN A 262 -6.26 -17.63 -22.26
C ASN A 262 -5.61 -18.39 -21.09
N PRO A 263 -6.28 -19.42 -20.53
CA PRO A 263 -5.75 -20.24 -19.45
C PRO A 263 -4.49 -21.05 -19.80
N ALA A 264 -4.05 -21.06 -21.07
CA ALA A 264 -2.79 -21.67 -21.50
C ALA A 264 -1.61 -20.68 -21.48
N THR A 265 -1.84 -19.39 -21.24
CA THR A 265 -0.81 -18.34 -21.23
C THR A 265 -0.74 -17.62 -19.88
N PRO A 266 0.44 -17.09 -19.49
CA PRO A 266 0.56 -16.37 -18.24
C PRO A 266 -0.25 -15.06 -18.25
N PRO A 267 -0.80 -14.65 -17.10
CA PRO A 267 -1.48 -13.36 -16.96
C PRO A 267 -0.48 -12.20 -17.16
N ARG A 268 -0.94 -11.10 -17.76
CA ARG A 268 -0.10 -9.91 -18.02
C ARG A 268 -0.59 -8.73 -17.21
N LEU A 269 0.32 -8.02 -16.56
CA LEU A 269 -0.01 -6.81 -15.81
C LEU A 269 -0.53 -5.73 -16.75
N SER A 270 -1.67 -5.15 -16.40
CA SER A 270 -2.31 -4.09 -17.18
C SER A 270 -2.59 -2.82 -16.38
N GLY A 271 -2.46 -2.85 -15.06
CA GLY A 271 -2.64 -1.67 -14.23
C GLY A 271 -2.24 -1.85 -12.77
N ILE A 272 -1.66 -0.80 -12.18
CA ILE A 272 -1.51 -0.63 -10.73
C ILE A 272 -2.39 0.56 -10.32
N LEU A 273 -3.38 0.26 -9.48
CA LEU A 273 -4.43 1.19 -9.05
C LEU A 273 -4.19 1.66 -7.62
N ASP A 274 -4.90 2.71 -7.23
CA ASP A 274 -5.04 3.12 -5.83
C ASP A 274 -3.72 3.55 -5.14
N TRP A 275 -3.22 4.71 -5.56
CA TRP A 275 -1.95 5.28 -5.07
C TRP A 275 -2.14 6.14 -3.81
N ASP A 276 -3.22 5.91 -3.08
CA ASP A 276 -3.53 6.67 -1.87
C ASP A 276 -2.48 6.45 -0.79
N TYR A 277 -2.13 7.54 -0.11
CA TYR A 277 -1.07 7.57 0.90
C TYR A 277 0.30 7.07 0.40
N SER A 278 0.51 7.08 -0.92
CA SER A 278 1.83 6.91 -1.53
C SER A 278 2.79 7.97 -1.03
N ARG A 279 4.05 7.55 -0.86
CA ARG A 279 5.08 8.37 -0.22
C ARG A 279 6.46 7.81 -0.48
N THR A 280 7.49 8.64 -0.37
CA THR A 280 8.87 8.18 -0.32
C THR A 280 9.20 7.67 1.07
N VAL A 281 9.91 6.56 1.16
CA VAL A 281 10.28 5.84 2.39
C VAL A 281 11.64 5.18 2.26
N SER A 282 12.16 4.56 3.32
CA SER A 282 13.41 3.83 3.25
C SER A 282 13.35 2.65 2.27
N LEU A 283 14.52 2.17 1.78
CA LEU A 283 14.55 0.95 0.97
C LEU A 283 14.00 -0.25 1.78
N TYR A 284 14.23 -0.26 3.09
CA TYR A 284 13.65 -1.22 4.01
C TYR A 284 12.12 -1.30 3.91
N ASP A 285 11.41 -0.18 3.82
CA ASP A 285 9.95 -0.16 3.75
C ASP A 285 9.44 -0.57 2.36
N LEU A 286 10.17 -0.25 1.29
CA LEU A 286 9.81 -0.65 -0.07
C LEU A 286 9.99 -2.15 -0.30
N CYS A 287 11.11 -2.72 0.14
CA CYS A 287 11.44 -4.12 -0.05
C CYS A 287 10.64 -4.98 0.92
N ASP A 288 9.38 -5.24 0.58
CA ASP A 288 8.48 -6.10 1.35
C ASP A 288 7.77 -7.11 0.45
N TYR A 289 7.29 -8.18 1.07
CA TYR A 289 6.51 -9.20 0.38
C TYR A 289 5.11 -8.67 0.06
N PRO A 290 4.56 -8.91 -1.15
CA PRO A 290 3.14 -8.71 -1.40
C PRO A 290 2.31 -9.44 -0.35
N LYS A 291 1.32 -8.77 0.24
CA LYS A 291 0.56 -9.28 1.40
C LYS A 291 -0.04 -10.67 1.15
N PHE A 292 -0.46 -10.96 -0.08
CA PHE A 292 -1.08 -12.22 -0.48
C PHE A 292 -0.09 -13.40 -0.65
N ILE A 293 1.21 -13.17 -0.49
CA ILE A 293 2.23 -14.24 -0.35
C ILE A 293 2.91 -14.21 1.03
N GLN A 294 2.43 -13.36 1.94
CA GLN A 294 2.76 -13.46 3.36
C GLN A 294 1.89 -14.54 4.00
N ASP A 295 2.40 -15.16 5.06
CA ASP A 295 1.65 -16.20 5.74
C ASP A 295 0.56 -15.60 6.63
N ASN A 296 -0.60 -16.25 6.68
CA ASN A 296 -1.75 -15.87 7.48
C ASN A 296 -2.22 -17.08 8.28
N ASP A 297 -2.41 -16.93 9.60
CA ASP A 297 -2.84 -18.01 10.48
C ASP A 297 -4.19 -18.65 10.09
N CYS A 298 -4.98 -17.96 9.27
CA CYS A 298 -6.24 -18.46 8.69
C CYS A 298 -6.07 -19.32 7.43
N GLU A 299 -4.90 -19.34 6.79
CA GLU A 299 -4.63 -20.03 5.51
C GLU A 299 -3.33 -20.86 5.61
N LYS A 300 -3.27 -21.74 6.61
CA LYS A 300 -2.07 -22.56 6.92
C LYS A 300 -1.66 -23.48 5.77
N GLU A 301 -2.62 -23.87 4.94
CA GLU A 301 -2.39 -24.72 3.76
C GLU A 301 -1.52 -24.02 2.71
N ALA A 302 -1.50 -22.68 2.71
CA ALA A 302 -0.71 -21.89 1.76
C ALA A 302 0.75 -21.74 2.17
N TYR A 303 1.15 -22.09 3.41
CA TYR A 303 2.48 -21.77 3.95
C TYR A 303 3.63 -22.35 3.11
N ALA A 304 3.50 -23.60 2.67
CA ALA A 304 4.54 -24.25 1.86
C ALA A 304 4.71 -23.57 0.50
N GLU A 305 3.61 -23.19 -0.14
CA GLU A 305 3.63 -22.49 -1.42
C GLU A 305 4.12 -21.04 -1.25
N ASN A 306 3.59 -20.30 -0.28
CA ASN A 306 4.00 -18.94 0.03
C ASN A 306 5.50 -18.83 0.29
N ARG A 307 6.07 -19.77 1.05
CA ARG A 307 7.52 -19.85 1.28
C ARG A 307 8.32 -19.96 -0.03
N LEU A 308 7.86 -20.80 -0.97
CA LEU A 308 8.47 -20.91 -2.30
C LEU A 308 8.31 -19.59 -3.08
N LEU A 309 7.10 -19.03 -3.11
CA LEU A 309 6.80 -17.81 -3.84
C LEU A 309 7.59 -16.61 -3.33
N ARG A 310 7.78 -16.48 -2.01
CA ARG A 310 8.60 -15.44 -1.39
C ARG A 310 10.07 -15.55 -1.79
N LYS A 311 10.65 -16.76 -1.71
CA LYS A 311 12.04 -17.00 -2.18
C LYS A 311 12.19 -16.59 -3.65
N GLU A 312 11.29 -17.04 -4.51
CA GLU A 312 11.32 -16.71 -5.94
C GLU A 312 11.10 -15.22 -6.20
N PHE A 313 10.24 -14.56 -5.43
CA PHE A 313 9.99 -13.14 -5.56
C PHE A 313 11.22 -12.29 -5.28
N VAL A 314 11.97 -12.58 -4.21
CA VAL A 314 13.23 -11.87 -3.91
C VAL A 314 14.24 -12.10 -5.02
N ARG A 315 14.37 -13.33 -5.52
CA ARG A 315 15.23 -13.66 -6.66
C ARG A 315 14.87 -12.85 -7.90
N MET A 316 13.59 -12.82 -8.27
CA MET A 316 13.08 -12.06 -9.43
C MET A 316 13.28 -10.56 -9.26
N LEU A 317 13.07 -10.02 -8.07
CA LEU A 317 13.32 -8.60 -7.78
C LEU A 317 14.81 -8.26 -7.93
N ALA A 318 15.71 -9.06 -7.36
CA ALA A 318 17.15 -8.87 -7.47
C ALA A 318 17.65 -8.96 -8.92
N GLN A 319 17.04 -9.82 -9.76
CA GLN A 319 17.39 -9.96 -11.17
C GLN A 319 17.07 -8.74 -12.03
N ASN A 320 16.25 -7.81 -11.53
CA ASN A 320 16.02 -6.53 -12.20
C ASN A 320 17.19 -5.54 -12.04
N PHE A 321 18.23 -5.89 -11.29
CA PHE A 321 19.44 -5.11 -11.11
C PHE A 321 20.65 -5.83 -11.73
N PRO A 322 21.67 -5.10 -12.23
CA PRO A 322 22.83 -5.72 -12.86
C PRO A 322 23.50 -6.75 -11.94
N LYS A 323 24.05 -7.81 -12.54
CA LYS A 323 24.78 -8.82 -11.78
C LYS A 323 25.95 -8.16 -11.06
N HIS A 324 26.16 -8.52 -9.79
CA HIS A 324 27.18 -7.95 -8.89
C HIS A 324 27.04 -6.44 -8.59
N SER A 325 25.90 -5.80 -8.88
CA SER A 325 25.70 -4.40 -8.48
C SER A 325 25.43 -4.27 -6.98
N HIS A 326 25.81 -3.13 -6.42
CA HIS A 326 25.54 -2.77 -5.02
C HIS A 326 24.03 -2.78 -4.73
N GLU A 327 23.20 -2.22 -5.63
CA GLU A 327 21.74 -2.24 -5.46
C GLU A 327 21.15 -3.66 -5.42
N ARG A 328 21.71 -4.59 -6.19
CA ARG A 328 21.27 -5.98 -6.17
C ARG A 328 21.55 -6.64 -4.83
N GLN A 329 22.69 -6.32 -4.21
CA GLN A 329 23.04 -6.79 -2.87
C GLN A 329 22.13 -6.14 -1.83
N LEU A 330 21.99 -4.82 -1.85
CA LEU A 330 21.13 -4.08 -0.93
C LEU A 330 19.69 -4.59 -0.90
N VAL A 331 19.08 -4.83 -2.06
CA VAL A 331 17.70 -5.33 -2.14
C VAL A 331 17.56 -6.71 -1.49
N ARG A 332 18.54 -7.61 -1.66
CA ARG A 332 18.55 -8.93 -1.00
C ARG A 332 18.78 -8.79 0.50
N GLU A 333 19.70 -7.92 0.90
CA GLU A 333 19.99 -7.65 2.31
C GLU A 333 18.80 -7.02 3.05
N CYS A 334 18.00 -6.21 2.38
CA CYS A 334 16.79 -5.62 2.96
C CYS A 334 15.84 -6.67 3.55
N PHE A 335 15.59 -7.79 2.86
CA PHE A 335 14.71 -8.85 3.35
C PHE A 335 15.33 -9.59 4.57
N ARG A 336 16.66 -9.67 4.65
CA ARG A 336 17.38 -10.23 5.81
C ARG A 336 17.42 -9.29 7.01
N TYR A 337 17.38 -7.98 6.78
CA TYR A 337 17.48 -6.97 7.83
C TYR A 337 16.17 -6.76 8.61
N LYS A 338 15.08 -7.39 8.19
CA LYS A 338 13.75 -7.15 8.74
C LYS A 338 13.74 -7.32 10.25
N THR A 339 13.17 -6.33 10.92
CA THR A 339 13.13 -6.26 12.39
C THR A 339 11.77 -5.75 12.87
N TYR A 340 11.29 -6.32 13.97
CA TYR A 340 10.04 -5.87 14.59
C TYR A 340 10.13 -4.43 15.13
N ALA A 341 11.34 -3.88 15.36
CA ALA A 341 11.50 -2.47 15.73
C ALA A 341 10.90 -1.52 14.68
N LEU A 342 10.99 -1.88 13.39
CA LEU A 342 10.50 -1.07 12.28
C LEU A 342 9.16 -1.58 11.74
N THR A 343 8.97 -2.90 11.60
CA THR A 343 7.67 -3.43 11.15
C THR A 343 6.58 -3.25 12.21
N GLY A 344 6.92 -3.48 13.49
CA GLY A 344 6.02 -3.24 14.62
C GLY A 344 5.65 -1.77 14.78
N PHE A 345 6.57 -0.85 14.45
CA PHE A 345 6.26 0.59 14.37
C PHE A 345 5.22 0.87 13.30
N THR A 346 5.45 0.37 12.09
CA THR A 346 4.55 0.55 10.95
C THR A 346 3.14 0.06 11.29
N GLN A 347 3.04 -1.12 11.91
CA GLN A 347 1.77 -1.73 12.31
C GLN A 347 1.09 -0.98 13.45
N GLY A 348 1.81 -0.61 14.51
CA GLY A 348 1.24 0.04 15.68
C GLY A 348 0.85 1.50 15.44
N PHE A 349 1.63 2.22 14.62
CA PHE A 349 1.56 3.68 14.57
C PHE A 349 1.14 4.26 13.21
N THR A 350 1.49 3.61 12.10
CA THR A 350 1.34 4.21 10.75
C THR A 350 0.26 3.58 9.89
N SER A 351 -0.20 2.37 10.24
CA SER A 351 -1.06 1.57 9.37
C SER A 351 -2.55 1.75 9.63
N ARG A 352 -2.94 2.20 10.82
CA ARG A 352 -4.32 2.53 11.22
C ARG A 352 -4.36 2.91 12.69
N THR A 353 -5.47 3.52 13.09
CA THR A 353 -5.85 3.70 14.49
C THR A 353 -6.74 2.54 14.94
N TRP A 354 -6.59 2.16 16.20
CA TRP A 354 -7.31 1.03 16.81
C TRP A 354 -8.20 1.54 17.94
N THR A 355 -9.22 0.80 18.33
CA THR A 355 -10.11 1.25 19.40
C THR A 355 -9.61 0.83 20.78
N GLY A 356 -9.65 1.77 21.74
CA GLY A 356 -9.52 1.52 23.17
C GLY A 356 -8.30 0.68 23.57
N LYS A 357 -8.57 -0.52 24.11
CA LYS A 357 -7.55 -1.40 24.72
C LYS A 357 -6.53 -1.94 23.73
N VAL A 358 -6.91 -2.15 22.47
CA VAL A 358 -6.02 -2.75 21.46
C VAL A 358 -4.86 -1.82 21.15
N GLU A 359 -5.14 -0.53 21.01
CA GLU A 359 -4.11 0.46 20.72
C GLU A 359 -3.08 0.59 21.84
N MET A 360 -3.56 0.57 23.09
CA MET A 360 -2.71 0.55 24.29
C MET A 360 -1.82 -0.69 24.33
N LEU A 361 -2.38 -1.89 24.10
CA LEU A 361 -1.61 -3.13 24.07
C LEU A 361 -0.53 -3.12 22.97
N LEU A 362 -0.82 -2.55 21.81
CA LEU A 362 0.16 -2.42 20.72
C LEU A 362 1.31 -1.48 21.10
N ALA A 363 1.00 -0.34 21.72
CA ALA A 363 2.01 0.62 22.16
C ALA A 363 2.89 0.06 23.30
N GLU A 364 2.28 -0.55 24.32
CA GLU A 364 3.01 -1.23 25.41
C GLU A 364 3.90 -2.36 24.89
N ARG A 365 3.37 -3.19 23.98
CA ARG A 365 4.13 -4.27 23.34
C ARG A 365 5.30 -3.74 22.54
N TYR A 366 5.11 -2.64 21.81
CA TYR A 366 6.18 -2.00 21.04
C TYR A 366 7.28 -1.45 21.95
N LEU A 367 6.93 -0.72 23.00
CA LEU A 367 7.88 -0.19 23.99
C LEU A 367 8.69 -1.32 24.64
N LYS A 368 8.01 -2.34 25.16
CA LYS A 368 8.64 -3.50 25.79
C LYS A 368 9.60 -4.22 24.83
N TYR A 369 9.26 -4.27 23.55
CA TYR A 369 10.13 -4.84 22.54
C TYR A 369 11.42 -4.04 22.36
N LEU A 370 11.33 -2.71 22.24
CA LEU A 370 12.52 -1.86 22.10
C LEU A 370 13.44 -1.99 23.31
N GLN A 371 12.87 -2.03 24.52
CA GLN A 371 13.62 -2.26 25.76
C GLN A 371 14.29 -3.65 25.78
N ASN A 372 13.59 -4.70 25.33
CA ASN A 372 14.17 -6.03 25.20
C ASN A 372 15.34 -6.05 24.21
N LEU A 373 15.20 -5.37 23.07
CA LEU A 373 16.26 -5.26 22.06
C LEU A 373 17.50 -4.53 22.64
N ARG A 374 17.29 -3.44 23.38
CA ARG A 374 18.35 -2.72 24.09
C ARG A 374 19.09 -3.60 25.10
N ASP A 375 18.34 -4.41 25.84
CA ASP A 375 18.88 -5.30 26.87
C ASP A 375 19.45 -6.63 26.31
N GLY A 376 19.52 -6.78 24.98
CA GLY A 376 20.03 -7.99 24.31
C GLY A 376 19.14 -9.24 24.50
N ARG A 377 17.86 -9.05 24.84
CA ARG A 377 16.89 -10.15 25.04
C ARG A 377 16.27 -10.58 23.72
N LYS A 378 15.72 -11.79 23.69
CA LYS A 378 15.03 -12.34 22.51
C LYS A 378 13.89 -11.42 22.06
N THR A 379 13.89 -11.11 20.78
CA THR A 379 12.92 -10.27 20.11
C THR A 379 11.84 -11.10 19.41
N LEU A 380 10.69 -10.46 19.15
CA LEU A 380 9.67 -10.94 18.23
C LEU A 380 10.18 -10.99 16.78
N PRO A 381 9.67 -11.92 15.95
CA PRO A 381 9.98 -11.95 14.53
C PRO A 381 9.50 -10.68 13.83
N ALA A 382 10.19 -10.32 12.75
CA ALA A 382 9.89 -9.12 11.98
C ALA A 382 8.60 -9.21 11.14
N TYR A 383 8.17 -10.43 10.82
CA TYR A 383 7.04 -10.71 9.96
C TYR A 383 5.92 -11.43 10.72
N TYR A 384 4.67 -11.11 10.39
CA TYR A 384 3.53 -11.95 10.76
C TYR A 384 3.39 -13.09 9.76
N GLY A 385 3.02 -14.27 10.24
CA GLY A 385 2.69 -15.41 9.39
C GLY A 385 3.27 -16.76 9.83
N ARG A 386 4.21 -16.76 10.77
CA ARG A 386 4.53 -17.94 11.56
C ARG A 386 4.92 -17.51 12.98
N CYS A 387 4.02 -17.70 13.94
CA CYS A 387 4.40 -17.60 15.36
C CYS A 387 5.36 -18.74 15.78
N ASP A 388 5.51 -19.78 14.95
CA ASP A 388 6.27 -21.02 15.18
C ASP A 388 7.59 -21.13 14.40
N SER A 389 7.89 -20.25 13.44
CA SER A 389 9.20 -20.16 12.76
C SER A 389 9.60 -18.70 12.56
N PRO A 390 10.37 -18.13 13.49
CA PRO A 390 10.76 -16.72 13.46
C PRO A 390 11.89 -16.41 12.47
N GLU A 391 12.45 -17.43 11.82
CA GLU A 391 13.59 -17.27 10.92
C GLU A 391 13.10 -16.78 9.54
N PRO A 392 13.70 -15.70 8.99
CA PRO A 392 13.43 -15.28 7.63
C PRO A 392 13.73 -16.42 6.66
N ASP A 393 13.01 -16.46 5.54
CA ASP A 393 13.23 -17.50 4.53
C ASP A 393 14.71 -17.50 4.10
N SER A 394 15.29 -18.69 3.87
CA SER A 394 16.67 -18.86 3.41
C SER A 394 16.76 -18.45 1.93
N GLU A 395 16.63 -17.15 1.67
CA GLU A 395 16.49 -16.55 0.34
C GLU A 395 17.75 -16.71 -0.54
N LEU A 396 18.85 -17.22 0.03
CA LEU A 396 20.17 -17.30 -0.61
C LEU A 396 20.77 -18.72 -0.69
N GLU A 397 20.08 -19.76 -0.22
CA GLU A 397 20.64 -21.12 -0.32
C GLU A 397 20.44 -21.67 -1.75
N SER A 398 21.59 -21.86 -2.43
CA SER A 398 21.90 -22.40 -3.79
C SER A 398 22.08 -21.41 -4.97
N ASP A 399 23.36 -21.20 -5.32
CA ASP A 399 24.00 -21.37 -6.66
C ASP A 399 23.81 -20.39 -7.84
N ASP A 400 23.71 -19.06 -7.64
CA ASP A 400 23.66 -18.12 -8.79
C ASP A 400 24.83 -17.12 -8.91
N GLU A 401 25.80 -17.14 -7.99
CA GLU A 401 26.97 -16.23 -8.06
C GLU A 401 28.20 -16.86 -8.75
N GLU A 402 28.18 -18.15 -9.08
CA GLU A 402 29.36 -18.87 -9.61
C GLU A 402 29.42 -19.09 -11.14
N THR A 403 28.55 -18.48 -11.95
CA THR A 403 28.67 -18.59 -13.44
C THR A 403 28.63 -17.28 -14.20
#